data_AF-A0A8D2MLU0-F1
#
_entry.id   AF-A0A8D2MLU0-F1
#
_cell.length_a   1.000
_cell.length_b   1.000
_cell.length_c   1.000
_cell.angle_alpha   90.00
_cell.angle_beta   90.00
_cell.angle_gamma   90.00
#
_symmetry.space_group_name_H-M   'P 1'
#
loop_
_entity.id
_entity.type
_entity.pdbx_description
1 polymer ?
#
loop_
_entity_poly.entity_id
_entity_poly.type
_entity_poly.pdbx_seq_one_letter_code
_entity_poly.pdbx_strand_id
1 'polypeptide(L)'
;MVFLPDESRSLPPPPLLNKGSVWLGFAGWMSALLDNAFNHRPIFGAGIHRQVLLATLGCVVGYHLVKRAEYVHAKVDRELCEYIRQHPEDFRRSTGKKRIGQLLEDFQPVR
;
A
#
# COMPACT_ATOMS: atom_id res chain seq x y z
N MET A 1 16.42 6.28 14.22
CA MET A 1 15.57 6.09 13.03
C MET A 1 14.15 6.49 13.39
N VAL A 2 13.65 7.61 12.86
CA VAL A 2 12.29 8.11 13.16
C VAL A 2 11.29 7.35 12.29
N PHE A 3 10.18 6.87 12.87
CA PHE A 3 9.17 6.10 12.14
C PHE A 3 8.53 6.89 10.98
N LEU A 4 8.31 8.20 11.19
CA LEU A 4 7.86 9.17 10.18
C LEU A 4 8.69 10.45 10.36
N PRO A 5 9.58 10.80 9.42
CA PRO A 5 10.36 12.03 9.49
C PRO A 5 9.48 13.26 9.25
N ASP A 6 9.91 14.45 9.68
CA ASP A 6 9.12 15.68 9.56
C ASP A 6 8.76 16.02 8.10
N GLU A 7 9.61 15.64 7.15
CA GLU A 7 9.36 15.76 5.71
C GLU A 7 8.08 15.05 5.26
N SER A 8 7.68 13.96 5.93
CA SER A 8 6.46 13.22 5.62
C SER A 8 5.18 14.04 5.83
N ARG A 9 5.25 15.15 6.57
CA ARG A 9 4.12 16.08 6.76
C ARG A 9 3.77 16.87 5.50
N SER A 10 4.66 16.90 4.50
CA SER A 10 4.40 17.54 3.20
C SER A 10 3.47 16.70 2.31
N LEU A 11 3.33 15.41 2.60
CA LEU A 11 2.43 14.52 1.86
C LEU A 11 0.99 14.66 2.35
N PRO A 12 -0.01 14.54 1.44
CA PRO A 12 -1.39 14.52 1.86
C PRO A 12 -1.63 13.32 2.79
N PRO A 13 -2.27 13.51 3.96
CA PRO A 13 -2.54 12.40 4.86
C PRO A 13 -3.55 11.44 4.23
N PRO A 14 -3.43 10.13 4.48
CA PRO A 14 -4.39 9.17 4.00
C PRO A 14 -5.77 9.46 4.61
N PRO A 15 -6.87 9.22 3.86
CA PRO A 15 -8.22 9.34 4.39
C PRO A 15 -8.43 8.36 5.56
N LEU A 16 -9.35 8.70 6.48
CA LEU A 16 -9.67 7.85 7.63
C LEU A 16 -10.12 6.45 7.18
N LEU A 17 -10.91 6.38 6.11
CA LEU A 17 -11.29 5.14 5.44
C LEU A 17 -10.32 4.85 4.28
N ASN A 18 -9.19 4.24 4.62
CA ASN A 18 -8.23 3.74 3.65
C ASN A 18 -8.35 2.21 3.51
N LYS A 19 -8.08 1.68 2.32
CA LYS A 19 -8.04 0.23 2.03
C LYS A 19 -7.17 -0.53 3.04
N GLY A 20 -6.00 0.01 3.39
CA GLY A 20 -5.09 -0.62 4.35
C GLY A 20 -5.64 -0.67 5.77
N SER A 21 -6.25 0.42 6.26
CA SER A 21 -6.89 0.46 7.58
C SER A 21 -8.10 -0.45 7.67
N VAL A 22 -8.93 -0.48 6.62
CA VAL A 22 -10.10 -1.38 6.55
C VAL A 22 -9.68 -2.84 6.55
N TRP A 23 -8.66 -3.19 5.74
CA TRP A 23 -8.16 -4.56 5.67
C TRP A 23 -7.54 -5.02 6.99
N LEU A 24 -6.71 -4.20 7.62
CA LEU A 24 -6.09 -4.54 8.90
C LEU A 24 -7.07 -4.50 10.07
N GLY A 25 -8.08 -3.63 10.03
CA GLY A 25 -9.21 -3.66 10.96
C GLY A 25 -10.01 -4.96 10.85
N PHE A 26 -10.30 -5.39 9.61
CA PHE A 26 -10.94 -6.68 9.35
C PHE A 26 -10.08 -7.85 9.82
N ALA A 27 -8.77 -7.83 9.56
CA ALA A 27 -7.85 -8.85 10.06
C ALA A 27 -7.79 -8.90 11.60
N GLY A 28 -7.82 -7.73 12.25
CA GLY A 28 -7.89 -7.61 13.72
C GLY A 28 -9.19 -8.20 14.27
N TRP A 29 -10.32 -7.94 13.62
CA TRP A 29 -11.60 -8.54 13.98
C TRP A 29 -11.60 -10.07 13.77
N MET A 30 -11.10 -10.55 12.63
CA MET A 30 -10.96 -11.98 12.35
C MET A 30 -10.08 -12.70 13.37
N SER A 31 -9.00 -12.04 13.84
CA SER A 31 -8.16 -12.57 14.92
C SER A 31 -8.95 -12.75 16.23
N ALA A 32 -9.83 -11.80 16.57
CA ALA A 32 -10.69 -11.89 17.74
C ALA A 32 -11.70 -13.05 17.64
N LEU A 33 -12.24 -13.29 16.43
CA LEU A 33 -13.13 -14.43 16.17
C LEU A 33 -12.39 -15.76 16.24
N LEU A 34 -11.17 -15.82 15.71
CA LEU A 34 -10.31 -17.00 15.82
C LEU A 34 -9.97 -17.32 17.27
N ASP A 35 -9.66 -16.32 18.09
CA ASP A 35 -9.41 -16.55 19.52
C ASP A 35 -10.67 -17.08 20.25
N ASN A 36 -11.85 -16.59 19.88
CA ASN A 36 -13.11 -17.16 20.39
C ASN A 36 -13.28 -18.62 19.96
N ALA A 37 -12.93 -18.95 18.71
CA ALA A 37 -13.04 -20.31 18.17
C ALA A 37 -12.09 -21.28 18.88
N PHE A 38 -10.82 -20.91 19.10
CA PHE A 38 -9.84 -21.73 19.82
C PHE A 38 -10.25 -21.97 21.28
N ASN A 39 -10.88 -20.99 21.93
CA ASN A 39 -11.33 -21.11 23.31
C ASN A 39 -12.70 -21.78 23.46
N HIS A 40 -13.26 -22.36 22.39
CA HIS A 40 -14.58 -22.98 22.36
C HIS A 40 -15.70 -22.05 22.89
N ARG A 41 -15.56 -20.74 22.66
CA ARG A 41 -16.57 -19.72 23.01
C ARG A 41 -17.46 -19.44 21.79
N PRO A 42 -18.70 -18.98 21.97
CA PRO A 42 -19.55 -18.62 20.84
C PRO A 42 -18.90 -17.49 20.03
N ILE A 43 -18.60 -17.77 18.76
CA ILE A 43 -17.73 -16.95 17.89
C ILE A 43 -18.22 -15.50 17.82
N PHE A 44 -19.51 -15.30 17.54
CA PHE A 44 -20.10 -13.97 17.37
C PHE A 44 -20.60 -13.34 18.68
N GLY A 45 -20.94 -14.16 19.69
CA GLY A 45 -21.59 -13.69 20.91
C GLY A 45 -20.63 -13.35 22.05
N ALA A 46 -19.47 -14.01 22.12
CA ALA A 46 -18.52 -13.79 23.21
C ALA A 46 -17.56 -12.64 22.91
N GLY A 47 -17.35 -11.77 23.89
CA GLY A 47 -16.24 -10.81 23.88
C GLY A 47 -16.34 -9.71 22.83
N ILE A 48 -17.53 -9.14 22.62
CA ILE A 48 -17.76 -8.02 21.68
C ILE A 48 -16.79 -6.85 21.97
N HIS A 49 -16.55 -6.53 23.25
CA HIS A 49 -15.55 -5.51 23.64
C HIS A 49 -14.15 -5.81 23.08
N ARG A 50 -13.74 -7.07 23.05
CA ARG A 50 -12.45 -7.51 22.53
C ARG A 50 -12.42 -7.53 21.00
N GLN A 51 -13.52 -7.91 20.37
CA GLN A 51 -13.70 -7.82 18.92
C GLN A 51 -13.54 -6.37 18.45
N VAL A 52 -14.23 -5.43 19.11
CA VAL A 52 -14.13 -3.99 18.82
C VAL A 52 -12.71 -3.49 19.10
N LEU A 53 -12.10 -3.88 20.22
CA LEU A 53 -10.73 -3.46 20.57
C LEU A 53 -9.69 -3.92 19.53
N LEU A 54 -9.74 -5.18 19.09
CA LEU A 54 -8.79 -5.69 18.11
C LEU A 54 -9.03 -5.10 16.72
N ALA A 55 -10.30 -4.85 16.35
CA ALA A 55 -10.63 -4.17 15.11
C ALA A 55 -10.11 -2.72 15.10
N THR A 56 -10.31 -1.95 16.18
CA THR A 56 -9.83 -0.56 16.26
C THR A 56 -8.31 -0.49 16.29
N LEU A 57 -7.64 -1.39 17.02
CA LEU A 57 -6.19 -1.50 17.01
C LEU A 57 -5.66 -1.79 15.59
N GLY A 58 -6.29 -2.73 14.87
CA GLY A 58 -5.97 -3.03 13.48
C GLY A 58 -6.14 -1.83 12.56
N CYS A 59 -7.21 -1.06 12.70
CA CYS A 59 -7.43 0.18 11.96
C CYS A 59 -6.35 1.24 12.22
N VAL A 60 -5.97 1.45 13.49
CA VAL A 60 -4.95 2.44 13.88
C VAL A 60 -3.57 2.04 13.35
N VAL A 61 -3.18 0.79 13.52
CA VAL A 61 -1.92 0.27 12.99
C VAL A 61 -1.91 0.38 11.47
N GLY A 62 -3.00 0.01 10.80
CA GLY A 62 -3.12 0.13 9.36
C GLY A 62 -2.99 1.56 8.86
N TYR A 63 -3.57 2.54 9.56
CA TYR A 63 -3.43 3.95 9.21
C TYR A 63 -1.96 4.40 9.22
N HIS A 64 -1.22 4.08 10.27
CA HIS A 64 0.19 4.44 10.39
C HIS A 64 1.08 3.71 9.38
N LEU A 65 0.77 2.45 9.06
CA LEU A 65 1.49 1.68 8.05
C LEU A 65 1.29 2.25 6.66
N VAL A 66 0.06 2.60 6.27
CA VAL A 66 -0.18 3.20 4.96
C VAL A 66 0.51 4.55 4.85
N LYS A 67 0.43 5.39 5.89
CA LYS A 67 1.15 6.68 5.93
C LYS A 67 2.66 6.50 5.71
N ARG A 68 3.25 5.45 6.29
CA ARG A 68 4.66 5.13 6.09
C ARG A 68 4.94 4.59 4.68
N ALA A 69 4.07 3.75 4.13
CA ALA A 69 4.22 3.22 2.79
C ALA A 69 4.18 4.33 1.74
N GLU A 70 3.21 5.25 1.84
CA GLU A 70 3.10 6.43 0.97
C GLU A 70 4.36 7.29 1.04
N TYR A 71 4.91 7.52 2.24
CA TYR A 71 6.18 8.24 2.39
C TYR A 71 7.35 7.54 1.70
N VAL A 72 7.51 6.22 1.88
CA VAL A 72 8.60 5.47 1.27
C VAL A 72 8.51 5.51 -0.25
N HIS A 73 7.31 5.31 -0.81
CA HIS A 73 7.11 5.37 -2.26
C HIS A 73 7.37 6.79 -2.82
N ALA A 74 6.88 7.83 -2.15
CA ALA A 74 7.15 9.21 -2.56
C ALA A 74 8.64 9.56 -2.50
N LYS A 75 9.35 9.07 -1.48
CA LYS A 75 10.80 9.28 -1.34
C LYS A 75 11.57 8.62 -2.49
N VAL A 76 11.26 7.36 -2.79
CA VAL A 76 11.89 6.62 -3.89
C VAL A 76 11.64 7.30 -5.23
N ASP A 77 10.41 7.76 -5.47
CA ASP A 77 10.06 8.45 -6.71
C ASP A 77 10.80 9.79 -6.86
N ARG A 78 10.93 10.54 -5.77
CA ARG A 78 11.74 11.77 -5.74
C ARG A 78 13.21 11.49 -6.09
N GLU A 79 13.83 10.54 -5.39
CA GLU A 79 15.25 10.20 -5.60
C GLU A 79 15.49 9.71 -7.04
N LEU A 80 14.59 8.89 -7.59
CA LEU A 80 14.65 8.44 -8.98
C LEU A 80 14.53 9.62 -9.95
N CYS A 81 13.57 10.52 -9.73
CA CYS A 81 13.39 11.70 -10.57
C CYS A 81 14.62 12.64 -10.53
N GLU A 82 15.23 12.82 -9.36
CA GLU A 82 16.45 13.60 -9.20
C GLU A 82 17.63 12.95 -9.92
N TYR A 83 17.79 11.63 -9.79
CA TYR A 83 18.83 10.87 -10.49
C TYR A 83 18.71 11.01 -12.02
N ILE A 84 17.50 10.83 -12.56
CA ILE A 84 17.24 10.97 -14.01
C ILE A 84 17.54 12.39 -14.49
N ARG A 85 17.26 13.41 -13.67
CA ARG A 85 17.56 14.81 -14.01
C ARG A 85 19.07 15.10 -14.05
N GLN A 86 19.85 14.45 -13.18
CA GLN A 86 21.30 14.61 -13.11
C GLN A 86 22.03 13.86 -14.23
N HIS A 87 21.47 12.74 -14.71
CA HIS A 87 22.08 11.86 -15.71
C HIS A 87 21.25 11.75 -17.00
N PRO A 88 21.06 12.84 -17.77
CA PRO A 88 20.31 12.78 -19.02
C PRO A 88 20.98 11.90 -20.11
N GLU A 89 22.28 11.64 -20.00
CA GLU A 89 23.05 10.79 -20.89
C GLU A 89 22.69 9.30 -20.81
N ASP A 90 22.35 8.82 -19.61
CA ASP A 90 21.97 7.43 -19.34
C ASP A 90 20.52 7.18 -19.77
N PHE A 91 19.65 8.18 -19.58
CA PHE A 91 18.23 8.11 -19.90
C PHE A 91 17.90 8.85 -21.19
N ARG A 92 18.58 8.50 -22.29
CA ARG A 92 18.22 9.03 -23.60
C ARG A 92 16.76 8.72 -23.89
N ARG A 93 15.95 9.76 -24.12
CA ARG A 93 14.61 9.57 -24.66
C ARG A 93 14.77 8.78 -25.96
N SER A 94 14.16 7.59 -26.02
CA SER A 94 14.13 6.82 -27.26
C SER A 94 13.61 7.73 -28.37
N THR A 95 14.19 7.59 -29.57
CA THR A 95 14.13 8.51 -30.72
C THR A 95 12.73 8.68 -31.35
N GLY A 96 11.67 8.72 -30.54
CA GLY A 96 10.27 8.67 -30.93
C GLY A 96 9.71 7.28 -30.65
N LYS A 97 8.66 7.22 -29.83
CA LYS A 97 7.83 6.00 -29.76
C LYS A 97 7.29 5.75 -31.18
N LYS A 98 7.77 4.70 -31.84
CA LYS A 98 7.30 4.37 -33.19
C LYS A 98 5.80 4.09 -33.13
N ARG A 99 5.05 4.64 -34.08
CA ARG A 99 3.61 4.37 -34.18
C ARG A 99 3.42 2.92 -34.55
N ILE A 100 2.36 2.26 -34.04
CA ILE A 100 2.05 0.85 -34.37
C ILE A 100 1.98 0.63 -35.89
N GLY A 101 1.50 1.61 -36.67
CA GLY A 101 1.51 1.53 -38.14
C GLY A 101 2.90 1.52 -38.81
N GLN A 102 3.98 1.82 -38.06
CA GLN A 102 5.38 1.73 -38.50
C GLN A 102 6.09 0.51 -37.87
N LEU A 103 5.42 -0.22 -36.98
CA LEU A 103 5.94 -1.37 -36.27
C LEU A 103 5.33 -2.63 -36.93
N LEU A 104 6.07 -3.26 -37.83
CA LEU A 104 5.67 -4.53 -38.41
C LEU A 104 6.14 -5.64 -37.48
N GLU A 105 5.21 -6.18 -36.68
CA GLU A 105 5.46 -7.40 -35.89
C GLU A 105 4.93 -8.61 -36.65
N ASP A 106 5.69 -9.69 -36.63
CA ASP A 106 5.28 -10.95 -37.23
C ASP A 106 4.17 -11.58 -36.38
N PHE A 107 2.99 -11.77 -36.96
CA PHE A 107 1.89 -12.45 -36.30
C PHE A 107 2.09 -13.97 -36.33
N GLN A 108 2.29 -14.58 -35.17
CA GLN A 108 2.29 -16.04 -35.01
C GLN A 108 0.89 -16.52 -34.60
N PRO A 109 0.09 -17.09 -35.53
CA PRO A 109 -1.22 -17.64 -35.18
C PRO A 109 -1.07 -18.87 -34.30
N VAL A 110 -1.89 -18.95 -33.25
CA VAL A 110 -2.04 -20.18 -32.45
C VAL A 110 -2.86 -21.18 -33.28
N ARG A 111 -2.26 -22.32 -33.60
CA ARG A 111 -2.87 -23.44 -34.34
C ARG A 111 -2.94 -24.67 -33.44
#